data_AF-X1R3Q8-F1
#
_entry.id   AF-X1R3Q8-F1
#
_cell.length_a   1.000
_cell.length_b   1.000
_cell.length_c   1.000
_cell.angle_alpha   90.00
_cell.angle_beta   90.00
_cell.angle_gamma   90.00
#
_symmetry.space_group_name_H-M   'P 1'
#
loop_
_entity.id
_entity.type
_entity.pdbx_description
1 polymer ?
#
loop_
_entity_poly.entity_id
_entity_poly.type
_entity_poly.pdbx_seq_one_letter_code
_entity_poly.pdbx_strand_id
1 'polypeptide(L)'
;PRLIIASSAISFTNHSFFGFIEETGSGKNLKIRLKKAEQLLKEWSKNYTYQKNKIRNFYSMDDVEVSERKLNDYFKENQISYAFSLTSGASRVAPFLRYKRIFAYVNNNINRIAKDLNLKEVSTGSNISFLEPYDEGVFYYLQEVNGVKVVSDIQLYLDLRGYMKRGEEAAEFLLERRLRKQW
;
A
#
# COMPACT_ATOMS: atom_id res chain seq x y z
N PRO A 1 -14.28 -11.36 -0.76
CA PRO A 1 -13.50 -10.37 0.01
C PRO A 1 -14.38 -9.17 0.41
N ARG A 2 -14.65 -8.98 1.72
CA ARG A 2 -15.37 -7.80 2.20
C ARG A 2 -14.39 -6.62 2.21
N LEU A 3 -14.52 -5.66 1.30
CA LEU A 3 -13.76 -4.41 1.40
C LEU A 3 -14.06 -3.80 2.77
N ILE A 4 -13.08 -3.76 3.67
CA ILE A 4 -13.16 -2.89 4.83
C ILE A 4 -12.81 -1.52 4.28
N ILE A 5 -13.80 -0.64 4.28
CA ILE A 5 -13.68 0.74 3.83
C ILE A 5 -12.81 1.43 4.89
N ALA A 6 -11.53 1.60 4.59
CA ALA A 6 -10.64 2.41 5.41
C ALA A 6 -11.22 3.82 5.58
N SER A 7 -10.89 4.54 6.66
CA SER A 7 -11.42 5.90 6.87
C SER A 7 -11.03 6.86 5.73
N SER A 8 -9.93 6.57 5.03
CA SER A 8 -9.54 7.19 3.75
C SER A 8 -10.53 7.02 2.60
N ALA A 9 -11.34 5.96 2.59
CA ALA A 9 -12.44 5.74 1.67
C ALA A 9 -13.77 6.30 2.20
N ILE A 10 -13.85 6.72 3.48
CA ILE A 10 -15.00 7.43 4.07
C ILE A 10 -14.86 8.95 3.89
N SER A 11 -13.63 9.47 3.74
CA SER A 11 -13.38 10.86 3.31
C SER A 11 -13.94 11.15 1.90
N PHE A 12 -14.30 10.08 1.19
CA PHE A 12 -15.16 10.02 0.01
C PHE A 12 -16.59 10.45 0.40
N THR A 13 -16.77 11.76 0.61
CA THR A 13 -18.03 12.48 0.87
C THR A 13 -19.31 11.64 0.79
N ASN A 14 -20.03 11.60 1.93
CA ASN A 14 -21.28 10.92 2.30
C ASN A 14 -22.42 10.73 1.26
N HIS A 15 -22.29 11.20 0.01
CA HIS A 15 -23.27 11.04 -1.07
C HIS A 15 -22.82 10.12 -2.22
N SER A 16 -21.53 9.97 -2.50
CA SER A 16 -21.05 9.24 -3.69
C SER A 16 -20.85 7.74 -3.42
N PHE A 17 -20.54 7.35 -2.18
CA PHE A 17 -20.26 5.98 -1.80
C PHE A 17 -21.50 5.05 -1.80
N PHE A 18 -22.66 5.58 -1.40
CA PHE A 18 -23.92 4.82 -1.40
C PHE A 18 -24.33 4.31 -2.79
N GLY A 19 -23.93 5.00 -3.87
CA GLY A 19 -24.20 4.57 -5.24
C GLY A 19 -23.44 3.30 -5.68
N PHE A 20 -22.47 2.84 -4.89
CA PHE A 20 -21.67 1.64 -5.16
C PHE A 20 -22.03 0.46 -4.27
N ILE A 21 -23.00 0.60 -3.38
CA ILE A 21 -23.48 -0.49 -2.51
C ILE A 21 -24.85 -0.97 -2.98
N GLU A 22 -25.01 -2.28 -3.11
CA GLU A 22 -26.31 -2.94 -3.19
C GLU A 22 -26.55 -3.74 -1.92
N GLU A 23 -27.64 -3.43 -1.24
CA GLU A 23 -28.16 -4.23 -0.15
C GLU A 23 -29.15 -5.26 -0.71
N THR A 24 -28.91 -6.53 -0.43
CA THR A 24 -29.80 -7.62 -0.80
C THR A 24 -30.24 -8.37 0.46
N GLY A 25 -31.53 -8.69 0.58
CA GLY A 25 -32.10 -9.34 1.77
C GLY A 25 -32.65 -8.34 2.80
N SER A 26 -33.19 -8.86 3.91
CA SER A 26 -33.76 -8.06 5.00
C SER A 26 -33.46 -8.68 6.37
N GLY A 27 -33.43 -7.84 7.42
CA GLY A 27 -33.16 -8.27 8.79
C GLY A 27 -31.77 -8.89 8.98
N LYS A 28 -31.70 -10.07 9.60
CA LYS A 28 -30.43 -10.80 9.85
C LYS A 28 -29.73 -11.31 8.58
N ASN A 29 -30.38 -11.25 7.42
CA ASN A 29 -29.86 -11.74 6.13
C ASN A 29 -29.38 -10.61 5.20
N LEU A 30 -29.09 -9.42 5.73
CA LEU A 30 -28.55 -8.32 4.95
C LEU A 30 -27.21 -8.73 4.30
N LYS A 31 -27.19 -8.77 2.98
CA LYS A 31 -26.02 -9.01 2.15
C LYS A 31 -25.68 -7.73 1.41
N ILE A 32 -24.60 -7.10 1.84
CA ILE A 32 -24.02 -5.93 1.20
C ILE A 32 -23.10 -6.43 0.07
N ARG A 33 -23.36 -5.97 -1.16
CA ARG A 33 -22.54 -6.23 -2.35
C ARG A 33 -22.04 -4.92 -2.91
N LEU A 34 -20.80 -4.92 -3.38
CA LEU A 34 -20.25 -3.76 -4.08
C LEU A 34 -20.62 -3.84 -5.56
N LYS A 35 -21.36 -2.85 -6.06
CA LYS A 35 -21.59 -2.64 -7.49
C LYS A 35 -20.48 -1.77 -8.08
N LYS A 36 -20.09 -2.06 -9.32
CA LYS A 36 -19.12 -1.26 -10.09
C LYS A 36 -17.77 -1.06 -9.35
N ALA A 37 -17.22 -2.13 -8.79
CA ALA A 37 -16.00 -2.11 -7.99
C ALA A 37 -14.82 -1.39 -8.68
N GLU A 38 -14.65 -1.61 -9.98
CA GLU A 38 -13.63 -0.92 -10.78
C GLU A 38 -13.84 0.60 -10.82
N GLN A 39 -15.09 1.04 -11.04
CA GLN A 39 -15.41 2.47 -11.07
C GLN A 39 -15.14 3.11 -9.72
N LEU A 40 -15.56 2.46 -8.62
CA LEU A 40 -15.25 2.93 -7.27
C LEU A 40 -13.74 3.09 -7.07
N LEU A 41 -12.96 2.07 -7.42
CA LEU A 41 -11.50 2.11 -7.24
C LEU A 41 -10.85 3.22 -8.07
N LYS A 42 -11.31 3.42 -9.31
CA LYS A 42 -10.84 4.52 -10.18
C LYS A 42 -11.16 5.88 -9.57
N GLU A 43 -12.39 6.11 -9.13
CA GLU A 43 -12.76 7.37 -8.48
C GLU A 43 -12.01 7.58 -7.15
N TRP A 44 -11.78 6.51 -6.37
CA TRP A 44 -10.95 6.55 -5.17
C TRP A 44 -9.53 7.00 -5.49
N SER A 45 -8.91 6.44 -6.53
CA SER A 45 -7.54 6.81 -6.92
C SER A 45 -7.38 8.28 -7.31
N LYS A 46 -8.44 8.96 -7.77
CA LYS A 46 -8.39 10.41 -8.09
C LYS A 46 -8.29 11.30 -6.86
N ASN A 47 -8.74 10.81 -5.70
CA ASN A 47 -8.83 11.57 -4.45
C ASN A 47 -7.80 11.08 -3.40
N TYR A 48 -7.02 10.08 -3.76
CA TYR A 48 -6.00 9.46 -2.92
C TYR A 48 -4.60 9.92 -3.31
N THR A 49 -3.71 10.07 -2.32
CA THR A 49 -2.28 10.16 -2.56
C THR A 49 -1.51 9.63 -1.35
N TYR A 50 -0.51 8.78 -1.59
CA TYR A 50 0.39 8.29 -0.55
C TYR A 50 1.21 9.43 0.08
N GLN A 51 1.30 10.59 -0.57
CA GLN A 51 2.04 11.75 -0.08
C GLN A 51 1.40 12.44 1.12
N LYS A 52 0.13 12.11 1.45
CA LYS A 52 -0.51 12.56 2.70
C LYS A 52 0.10 11.94 3.95
N ASN A 53 0.77 10.79 3.80
CA ASN A 53 1.49 10.15 4.89
C ASN A 53 2.71 10.99 5.28
N LYS A 54 3.16 10.88 6.53
CA LYS A 54 4.42 11.51 6.92
C LYS A 54 5.58 10.67 6.37
N ILE A 55 6.23 11.20 5.34
CA ILE A 55 7.32 10.51 4.63
C ILE A 55 8.67 10.90 5.23
N ARG A 56 9.46 9.88 5.58
CA ARG A 56 10.81 10.01 6.12
C ARG A 56 11.79 9.34 5.18
N ASN A 57 12.76 10.11 4.69
CA ASN A 57 13.67 9.70 3.62
C ASN A 57 15.04 9.34 4.17
N PHE A 58 15.54 8.17 3.76
CA PHE A 58 16.80 7.62 4.21
C PHE A 58 17.65 7.09 3.07
N TYR A 59 18.94 7.01 3.35
CA TYR A 59 19.95 6.43 2.49
C TYR A 59 20.68 5.30 3.22
N SER A 60 20.80 4.17 2.53
CA SER A 60 21.70 3.05 2.85
C SER A 60 22.77 2.94 1.76
N MET A 61 23.99 2.56 2.15
CA MET A 61 25.06 2.24 1.18
C MET A 61 24.85 0.89 0.48
N ASP A 62 24.03 0.01 1.07
CA ASP A 62 23.76 -1.31 0.50
C ASP A 62 22.89 -1.22 -0.76
N ASP A 63 23.04 -2.21 -1.64
CA ASP A 63 22.11 -2.41 -2.75
C ASP A 63 20.66 -2.58 -2.25
N VAL A 64 19.70 -2.23 -3.12
CA VAL A 64 18.27 -2.21 -2.78
C VAL A 64 17.75 -3.57 -2.27
N GLU A 65 18.20 -4.67 -2.85
CA GLU A 65 17.79 -6.02 -2.44
C GLU A 65 18.36 -6.41 -1.07
N VAL A 66 19.60 -6.00 -0.78
CA VAL A 66 20.25 -6.23 0.52
C VAL A 66 19.56 -5.40 1.60
N SER A 67 19.31 -4.13 1.32
CA SER A 67 18.58 -3.23 2.22
C SER A 67 17.18 -3.74 2.52
N GLU A 68 16.45 -4.23 1.51
CA GLU A 68 15.09 -4.76 1.69
C GLU A 68 15.07 -6.02 2.55
N ARG A 69 16.03 -6.94 2.36
CA ARG A 69 16.17 -8.13 3.22
C ARG A 69 16.47 -7.74 4.68
N LYS A 70 17.45 -6.86 4.90
CA LYS A 70 17.79 -6.37 6.26
C LYS A 70 16.58 -5.73 6.95
N LEU A 71 15.82 -4.92 6.22
CA LEU A 71 14.58 -4.32 6.74
C LEU A 71 13.54 -5.38 7.10
N ASN A 72 13.29 -6.33 6.19
CA ASN A 72 12.32 -7.39 6.40
C ASN A 72 12.66 -8.24 7.64
N ASP A 73 13.92 -8.62 7.79
CA ASP A 73 14.39 -9.43 8.91
C ASP A 73 14.29 -8.64 10.22
N TYR A 74 14.76 -7.39 10.22
CA TYR A 74 14.64 -6.50 11.37
C TYR A 74 13.18 -6.30 11.80
N PHE A 75 12.26 -6.09 10.85
CA PHE A 75 10.84 -5.93 11.16
C PHE A 75 10.23 -7.20 11.76
N LYS A 76 10.63 -8.39 11.31
CA LYS A 76 10.18 -9.66 11.88
C LYS A 76 10.71 -9.88 13.29
N GLU A 77 12.01 -9.72 13.49
CA GLU A 77 12.68 -9.93 14.77
C GLU A 77 12.13 -8.99 15.86
N ASN A 78 11.83 -7.75 15.49
CA ASN A 78 11.30 -6.74 16.39
C ASN A 78 9.76 -6.65 16.42
N GLN A 79 9.06 -7.57 15.74
CA GLN A 79 7.59 -7.61 15.65
C GLN A 79 6.95 -6.28 15.22
N ILE A 80 7.61 -5.58 14.30
CA ILE A 80 7.17 -4.27 13.81
C ILE A 80 5.99 -4.46 12.85
N SER A 81 4.95 -3.63 13.00
CA SER A 81 3.88 -3.54 12.00
C SER A 81 4.37 -2.76 10.79
N TYR A 82 4.54 -3.46 9.67
CA TYR A 82 5.00 -2.90 8.40
C TYR A 82 4.28 -3.54 7.23
N ALA A 83 4.34 -2.87 6.08
CA ALA A 83 4.05 -3.46 4.79
C ALA A 83 4.82 -2.73 3.69
N PHE A 84 5.49 -3.47 2.81
CA PHE A 84 6.04 -2.88 1.61
C PHE A 84 4.93 -2.45 0.65
N SER A 85 5.11 -1.29 0.03
CA SER A 85 4.16 -0.72 -0.92
C SER A 85 4.88 -0.11 -2.12
N LEU A 86 4.14 0.61 -2.97
CA LEU A 86 4.59 1.21 -4.21
C LEU A 86 5.37 0.17 -5.02
N THR A 87 6.52 0.51 -5.59
CA THR A 87 7.29 -0.40 -6.41
C THR A 87 7.94 -1.55 -5.63
N SER A 88 8.22 -1.40 -4.34
CA SER A 88 8.75 -2.48 -3.48
C SER A 88 7.73 -3.60 -3.31
N GLY A 89 6.49 -3.24 -2.96
CA GLY A 89 5.40 -4.19 -2.87
C GLY A 89 4.97 -4.72 -4.24
N ALA A 90 4.83 -3.82 -5.22
CA ALA A 90 4.34 -4.19 -6.55
C ALA A 90 5.27 -5.13 -7.30
N SER A 91 6.60 -5.00 -7.17
CA SER A 91 7.56 -5.91 -7.83
C SER A 91 7.36 -7.38 -7.47
N ARG A 92 6.82 -7.67 -6.28
CA ARG A 92 6.52 -9.04 -5.81
C ARG A 92 5.32 -9.67 -6.49
N VAL A 93 4.44 -8.86 -7.08
CA VAL A 93 3.19 -9.30 -7.73
C VAL A 93 3.13 -8.94 -9.22
N ALA A 94 3.98 -8.02 -9.67
CA ALA A 94 4.18 -7.55 -11.03
C ALA A 94 5.69 -7.62 -11.38
N PRO A 95 6.20 -8.81 -11.78
CA PRO A 95 7.64 -9.11 -11.85
C PRO A 95 8.45 -8.26 -12.83
N PHE A 96 7.80 -7.55 -13.75
CA PHE A 96 8.49 -6.67 -14.71
C PHE A 96 8.98 -5.35 -14.07
N LEU A 97 8.53 -5.03 -12.85
CA LEU A 97 8.90 -3.80 -12.16
C LEU A 97 10.28 -3.92 -11.51
N ARG A 98 11.19 -3.08 -11.97
CA ARG A 98 12.44 -2.80 -11.27
C ARG A 98 12.28 -1.57 -10.39
N TYR A 99 12.96 -1.57 -9.24
CA TYR A 99 12.95 -0.46 -8.30
C TYR A 99 14.36 -0.20 -7.77
N LYS A 100 14.61 1.06 -7.44
CA LYS A 100 15.88 1.54 -6.83
C LYS A 100 15.68 2.14 -5.45
N ARG A 101 14.42 2.27 -5.03
CA ARG A 101 14.02 2.86 -3.76
C ARG A 101 13.00 1.95 -3.10
N ILE A 102 13.19 1.73 -1.81
CA ILE A 102 12.32 0.95 -0.96
C ILE A 102 11.22 1.86 -0.40
N PHE A 103 9.97 1.40 -0.44
CA PHE A 103 8.84 2.07 0.21
C PHE A 103 8.15 1.11 1.17
N ALA A 104 8.05 1.50 2.44
CA ALA A 104 7.34 0.73 3.44
C ALA A 104 6.45 1.64 4.30
N TYR A 105 5.21 1.22 4.48
CA TYR A 105 4.41 1.70 5.61
C TYR A 105 4.97 1.11 6.88
N VAL A 106 5.15 1.96 7.90
CA VAL A 106 5.70 1.55 9.20
C VAL A 106 4.91 2.25 10.30
N ASN A 107 4.34 1.46 11.22
CA ASN A 107 3.69 1.97 12.44
C ASN A 107 4.59 1.66 13.65
N ASN A 108 5.73 2.38 13.74
CA ASN A 108 6.71 2.23 14.82
C ASN A 108 7.67 3.43 14.87
N ASN A 109 8.62 3.41 15.80
CA ASN A 109 9.66 4.42 15.95
C ASN A 109 10.70 4.35 14.82
N ILE A 110 10.51 5.16 13.79
CA ILE A 110 11.42 5.28 12.65
C ILE A 110 12.84 5.71 13.05
N ASN A 111 13.00 6.57 14.06
CA ASN A 111 14.33 6.99 14.51
C ASN A 111 15.14 5.81 15.06
N ARG A 112 14.47 4.90 15.79
CA ARG A 112 15.09 3.67 16.27
C ARG A 112 15.47 2.74 15.12
N ILE A 113 14.55 2.50 14.18
CA ILE A 113 14.82 1.68 12.98
C ILE A 113 16.03 2.23 12.22
N ALA A 114 16.06 3.54 11.98
CA ALA A 114 17.14 4.19 11.25
C ALA A 114 18.48 4.07 12.00
N LYS A 115 18.49 4.25 13.32
CA LYS A 115 19.69 4.09 14.13
C LYS A 115 20.21 2.65 14.10
N ASP A 116 19.33 1.69 14.36
CA ASP A 116 19.69 0.28 14.53
C ASP A 116 20.17 -0.34 13.19
N LEU A 117 19.67 0.16 12.06
CA LEU A 117 20.08 -0.25 10.71
C LEU A 117 21.10 0.70 10.06
N ASN A 118 21.65 1.67 10.79
CA ASN A 118 22.61 2.67 10.30
C ASN A 118 22.15 3.40 9.02
N LEU A 119 20.86 3.75 8.95
CA LEU A 119 20.27 4.50 7.86
C LEU A 119 20.49 6.01 8.08
N LYS A 120 20.99 6.69 7.04
CA LYS A 120 21.21 8.13 7.10
C LYS A 120 19.98 8.87 6.60
N GLU A 121 19.41 9.75 7.42
CA GLU A 121 18.35 10.65 6.95
C GLU A 121 18.88 11.64 5.91
N VAL A 122 18.13 11.84 4.82
CA VAL A 122 18.55 12.71 3.70
C VAL A 122 17.37 13.48 3.13
N SER A 123 17.62 14.71 2.66
CA SER A 123 16.64 15.53 1.93
C SER A 123 16.56 15.18 0.44
N THR A 124 17.62 14.63 -0.15
CA THR A 124 17.69 14.21 -1.55
C THR A 124 18.44 12.89 -1.69
N GLY A 125 18.25 12.18 -2.81
CA GLY A 125 18.99 10.95 -3.10
C GLY A 125 18.62 9.72 -2.24
N SER A 126 17.49 9.73 -1.53
CA SER A 126 17.07 8.57 -0.73
C SER A 126 16.87 7.31 -1.57
N ASN A 127 17.25 6.15 -1.01
CA ASN A 127 16.92 4.83 -1.53
C ASN A 127 15.98 4.05 -0.58
N ILE A 128 15.56 4.65 0.54
CA ILE A 128 14.52 4.13 1.42
C ILE A 128 13.59 5.29 1.80
N SER A 129 12.28 5.06 1.73
CA SER A 129 11.25 5.98 2.20
C SER A 129 10.31 5.21 3.13
N PHE A 130 10.28 5.60 4.39
CA PHE A 130 9.28 5.12 5.33
C PHE A 130 8.08 6.07 5.33
N LEU A 131 6.88 5.49 5.30
CA LEU A 131 5.61 6.20 5.36
C LEU A 131 4.97 5.90 6.71
N GLU A 132 4.89 6.89 7.59
CA GLU A 132 4.06 6.80 8.79
C GLU A 132 2.61 7.02 8.33
N PRO A 133 1.74 6.00 8.40
CA PRO A 133 0.44 6.07 7.78
C PRO A 133 -0.49 7.04 8.51
N TYR A 134 -1.23 7.87 7.76
CA TYR A 134 -2.27 8.72 8.35
C TYR A 134 -3.56 7.95 8.69
N ASP A 135 -3.69 6.71 8.20
CA ASP A 135 -4.84 5.82 8.36
C ASP A 135 -4.35 4.36 8.45
N GLU A 136 -4.74 3.64 9.50
CA GLU A 136 -4.30 2.25 9.72
C GLU A 136 -4.83 1.25 8.70
N GLY A 137 -5.81 1.63 7.89
CA GLY A 137 -6.40 0.80 6.84
C GLY A 137 -5.42 0.35 5.75
N VAL A 138 -4.25 0.99 5.64
CA VAL A 138 -3.14 0.49 4.79
C VAL A 138 -2.65 -0.90 5.21
N PHE A 139 -2.87 -1.29 6.46
CA PHE A 139 -2.53 -2.61 7.01
C PHE A 139 -3.69 -3.62 6.94
N TYR A 140 -4.82 -3.27 6.31
CA TYR A 140 -5.91 -4.23 6.11
C TYR A 140 -5.64 -5.12 4.90
N TYR A 141 -5.93 -6.41 5.07
CA TYR A 141 -5.74 -7.43 4.04
C TYR A 141 -4.31 -7.45 3.46
N LEU A 142 -3.32 -7.34 4.35
CA LEU A 142 -1.93 -7.54 3.97
C LEU A 142 -1.75 -8.88 3.28
N GLN A 143 -0.92 -8.87 2.26
CA GLN A 143 -0.45 -10.05 1.56
C GLN A 143 0.86 -10.51 2.21
N GLU A 144 1.13 -11.81 2.16
CA GLU A 144 2.44 -12.35 2.47
C GLU A 144 2.99 -13.05 1.23
N VAL A 145 4.10 -12.53 0.69
CA VAL A 145 4.74 -13.07 -0.51
C VAL A 145 6.17 -13.44 -0.17
N ASN A 146 6.49 -14.74 -0.17
CA ASN A 146 7.80 -15.27 0.22
C ASN A 146 8.25 -14.76 1.62
N GLY A 147 7.32 -14.78 2.58
CA GLY A 147 7.58 -14.32 3.94
C GLY A 147 7.73 -12.80 4.08
N VAL A 148 7.29 -12.01 3.10
CA VAL A 148 7.37 -10.55 3.14
C VAL A 148 5.97 -9.96 3.16
N LYS A 149 5.69 -9.06 4.11
CA LYS A 149 4.42 -8.34 4.19
C LYS A 149 4.33 -7.26 3.12
N VAL A 150 3.28 -7.32 2.32
CA VAL A 150 2.96 -6.37 1.25
C VAL A 150 1.53 -5.85 1.45
N VAL A 151 1.26 -4.59 1.13
CA VAL A 151 -0.11 -4.07 1.22
C VAL A 151 -1.07 -4.80 0.26
N SER A 152 -2.37 -4.66 0.48
CA SER A 152 -3.39 -5.28 -0.38
C SER A 152 -3.27 -4.83 -1.85
N ASP A 153 -3.81 -5.63 -2.78
CA ASP A 153 -3.82 -5.26 -4.22
C ASP A 153 -4.53 -3.92 -4.47
N ILE A 154 -5.55 -3.60 -3.66
CA ILE A 154 -6.26 -2.33 -3.68
C ILE A 154 -5.33 -1.19 -3.27
N GLN A 155 -4.62 -1.35 -2.15
CA GLN A 155 -3.70 -0.33 -1.66
C GLN A 155 -2.50 -0.14 -2.60
N LEU A 156 -1.96 -1.23 -3.18
CA LEU A 156 -0.93 -1.15 -4.22
C LEU A 156 -1.42 -0.35 -5.42
N TYR A 157 -2.63 -0.63 -5.91
CA TYR A 157 -3.22 0.15 -7.02
C TYR A 157 -3.27 1.63 -6.68
N LEU A 158 -3.83 2.00 -5.52
CA LEU A 158 -3.96 3.39 -5.07
C LEU A 158 -2.60 4.09 -4.96
N ASP A 159 -1.63 3.44 -4.34
CA ASP A 159 -0.27 3.98 -4.15
C ASP A 159 0.46 4.20 -5.48
N LEU A 160 0.31 3.27 -6.43
CA LEU A 160 0.99 3.33 -7.72
C LEU A 160 0.39 4.39 -8.66
N ARG A 161 -0.94 4.60 -8.62
CA ARG A 161 -1.62 5.63 -9.43
C ARG A 161 -1.08 7.05 -9.18
N GLY A 162 -0.59 7.32 -7.98
CA GLY A 162 0.00 8.62 -7.61
C GLY A 162 1.54 8.67 -7.65
N TYR A 163 2.23 7.59 -8.04
CA TYR A 163 3.68 7.47 -7.83
C TYR A 163 4.53 7.99 -9.00
N MET A 164 4.21 7.65 -10.26
CA MET A 164 4.92 8.04 -11.50
C MET A 164 4.30 7.32 -12.72
N LYS A 165 4.70 7.65 -13.97
CA LYS A 165 4.22 6.98 -15.21
C LYS A 165 4.36 5.44 -15.19
N ARG A 166 5.48 4.91 -14.69
CA ARG A 166 5.64 3.44 -14.49
C ARG A 166 4.74 2.88 -13.40
N GLY A 167 4.34 3.71 -12.44
CA GLY A 167 3.33 3.38 -11.44
C GLY A 167 1.96 3.19 -12.08
N GLU A 168 1.57 4.00 -13.06
CA GLU A 168 0.29 3.82 -13.77
C GLU A 168 0.22 2.48 -14.52
N GLU A 169 1.28 2.09 -15.23
CA GLU A 169 1.38 0.78 -15.90
C GLU A 169 1.28 -0.38 -14.90
N ALA A 170 1.95 -0.27 -13.76
CA ALA A 170 1.86 -1.24 -12.68
C ALA A 170 0.45 -1.33 -12.09
N ALA A 171 -0.20 -0.19 -11.87
CA ALA A 171 -1.57 -0.13 -11.37
C ALA A 171 -2.55 -0.78 -12.36
N GLU A 172 -2.40 -0.53 -13.65
CA GLU A 172 -3.25 -1.16 -14.67
C GLU A 172 -3.03 -2.68 -14.70
N PHE A 173 -1.77 -3.14 -14.61
CA PHE A 173 -1.48 -4.57 -14.50
C PHE A 173 -2.17 -5.21 -13.29
N LEU A 174 -2.13 -4.56 -12.11
CA LEU A 174 -2.83 -5.05 -10.92
C LEU A 174 -4.35 -5.11 -11.12
N LEU A 175 -4.92 -4.07 -11.74
CA LEU A 175 -6.34 -4.01 -12.05
C LEU A 175 -6.76 -5.19 -12.94
N GLU A 176 -6.06 -5.40 -14.05
CA GLU A 176 -6.39 -6.43 -15.03
C GLU A 176 -6.11 -7.85 -14.55
N ARG A 177 -4.96 -8.07 -13.92
CA ARG A 177 -4.46 -9.43 -13.65
C ARG A 177 -4.85 -9.97 -12.28
N ARG A 178 -5.19 -9.10 -11.33
CA ARG A 178 -5.47 -9.47 -9.94
C ARG A 178 -6.85 -9.04 -9.49
N LEU A 179 -7.16 -7.75 -9.55
CA LEU A 179 -8.39 -7.21 -8.96
C LEU A 179 -9.65 -7.64 -9.72
N ARG A 180 -9.68 -7.53 -11.06
CA ARG A 180 -10.84 -7.97 -11.87
C ARG A 180 -11.16 -9.46 -11.73
N LYS A 181 -10.19 -10.30 -11.36
CA LYS A 181 -10.42 -11.74 -11.15
C LYS A 181 -11.06 -12.06 -9.80
N GLN A 182 -11.08 -11.10 -8.88
CA GLN A 182 -11.61 -11.27 -7.52
C GLN A 182 -13.01 -10.66 -7.34
N TRP A 183 -13.51 -9.95 -8.35
CA TRP A 183 -14.82 -9.29 -8.39
C TRP A 183 -15.78 -10.09 -9.27
#